data_AF-A0A3N0GY85-F1
#
_entry.id   AF-A0A3N0GY85-F1
#
_cell.length_a   1.000
_cell.length_b   1.000
_cell.length_c   1.000
_cell.angle_alpha   90.00
_cell.angle_beta   90.00
_cell.angle_gamma   90.00
#
_symmetry.space_group_name_H-M   'P 1'
#
loop_
_entity.id
_entity.type
_entity.pdbx_description
1 polymer ?
#
loop_
_entity_poly.entity_id
_entity_poly.type
_entity_poly.pdbx_seq_one_letter_code
_entity_poly.pdbx_strand_id
1 'polypeptide(L)'
;MSTSATHLAGIQVGDPTDLDHLTFFLFNGWYGYDGLNTCYGGNERPGRIESSIGDWRLRIEPRGDIPPDDLRKHQRETGKSTITHVGRIRRDDGGKFNAADSIEVLEVIESLAGFALGRVTAIVLPVGYRNGKATWAEWKCNRAIDRPIGVAPFLDQLHAAAQINEVFEAGYATRRTHCDGRSSKTHSATTMPPSTTQR
;
A
#
# COMPACT_ATOMS: atom_id res chain seq x y z
N MET A 1 5.76 -16.42 31.80
CA MET A 1 6.64 -15.72 30.84
C MET A 1 6.19 -16.14 29.46
N SER A 2 5.57 -15.22 28.72
CA SER A 2 4.96 -15.49 27.41
C SER A 2 6.05 -15.52 26.34
N THR A 3 6.16 -16.64 25.62
CA THR A 3 7.02 -16.78 24.44
C THR A 3 6.33 -16.08 23.27
N SER A 4 6.74 -14.83 23.00
CA SER A 4 6.34 -14.11 21.79
C SER A 4 6.77 -14.90 20.56
N ALA A 5 5.80 -15.18 19.69
CA ALA A 5 6.02 -15.73 18.37
C ALA A 5 7.09 -14.90 17.64
N THR A 6 8.19 -15.55 17.27
CA THR A 6 9.21 -14.99 16.40
C THR A 6 8.55 -14.67 15.06
N HIS A 7 8.27 -13.37 14.84
CA HIS A 7 7.98 -12.82 13.53
C HIS A 7 9.09 -13.30 12.60
N LEU A 8 8.75 -14.07 11.55
CA LEU A 8 9.69 -14.40 10.49
C LEU A 8 10.06 -13.08 9.82
N ALA A 9 11.08 -12.40 10.33
CA ALA A 9 11.64 -11.20 9.73
C ALA A 9 12.03 -11.57 8.29
N GLY A 10 11.49 -10.83 7.32
CA GLY A 10 11.79 -11.06 5.90
C GLY A 10 13.29 -11.06 5.66
N ILE A 11 13.76 -11.88 4.70
CA ILE A 11 15.19 -11.91 4.38
C ILE A 11 15.55 -10.60 3.68
N GLN A 12 16.38 -9.78 4.32
CA GLN A 12 16.88 -8.54 3.75
C GLN A 12 18.27 -8.73 3.14
N VAL A 13 18.51 -8.10 2.00
CA VAL A 13 19.79 -8.18 1.27
C VAL A 13 20.18 -6.77 0.84
N GLY A 14 21.44 -6.39 1.07
CA GLY A 14 22.00 -5.10 0.63
C GLY A 14 21.90 -3.98 1.66
N ASP A 15 22.11 -2.74 1.21
CA ASP A 15 22.21 -1.53 2.04
C ASP A 15 20.89 -0.73 2.05
N PRO A 16 20.16 -0.71 3.18
CA PRO A 16 18.82 -0.11 3.31
C PRO A 16 18.81 1.42 3.42
N THR A 17 19.95 2.09 3.37
CA THR A 17 20.05 3.53 3.68
C THR A 17 19.90 4.41 2.43
N ASP A 18 19.69 5.71 2.60
CA ASP A 18 19.79 6.72 1.53
C ASP A 18 19.10 6.34 0.20
N LEU A 19 17.90 5.75 0.26
CA LEU A 19 17.17 5.29 -0.90
C LEU A 19 16.42 6.47 -1.55
N ASP A 20 16.44 6.55 -2.88
CA ASP A 20 15.71 7.58 -3.64
C ASP A 20 14.25 7.15 -3.90
N HIS A 21 14.05 5.85 -4.10
CA HIS A 21 12.74 5.25 -4.30
C HIS A 21 12.80 3.74 -4.06
N LEU A 22 11.62 3.15 -3.94
CA LEU A 22 11.44 1.72 -3.79
C LEU A 22 10.42 1.23 -4.82
N THR A 23 10.64 0.04 -5.38
CA THR A 23 9.63 -0.69 -6.18
C THR A 23 9.15 -1.92 -5.43
N PHE A 24 7.95 -2.39 -5.73
CA PHE A 24 7.40 -3.61 -5.15
C PHE A 24 6.43 -4.30 -6.11
N PHE A 25 6.06 -5.53 -5.81
CA PHE A 25 5.00 -6.24 -6.52
C PHE A 25 3.74 -6.34 -5.66
N LEU A 26 2.58 -6.29 -6.31
CA LEU A 26 1.29 -6.54 -5.68
C LEU A 26 0.65 -7.78 -6.29
N PHE A 27 0.29 -8.73 -5.42
CA PHE A 27 -0.49 -9.89 -5.81
C PHE A 27 -1.97 -9.53 -5.98
N ASN A 28 -2.66 -10.21 -6.89
CA ASN A 28 -4.12 -10.20 -6.99
C ASN A 28 -4.71 -8.78 -6.80
N GLY A 29 -4.18 -7.79 -7.51
CA GLY A 29 -4.68 -6.41 -7.49
C GLY A 29 -6.04 -6.27 -8.18
N TRP A 30 -6.30 -5.09 -8.74
CA TRP A 30 -7.53 -4.78 -9.48
C TRP A 30 -7.36 -4.92 -10.99
N TYR A 31 -8.47 -4.90 -11.71
CA TYR A 31 -8.48 -4.72 -13.16
C TYR A 31 -9.41 -3.56 -13.44
N GLY A 32 -8.94 -2.58 -14.18
CA GLY A 32 -9.70 -1.39 -14.56
C GLY A 32 -9.43 -1.02 -16.02
N TYR A 33 -10.40 -0.37 -16.64
CA TYR A 33 -10.27 0.21 -17.98
C TYR A 33 -9.99 1.72 -17.93
N ASP A 34 -9.88 2.30 -16.74
CA ASP A 34 -9.59 3.70 -16.46
C ASP A 34 -8.17 3.91 -15.92
N GLY A 35 -7.88 5.13 -15.45
CA GLY A 35 -6.55 5.51 -14.97
C GLY A 35 -5.61 5.94 -16.10
N LEU A 36 -4.35 6.20 -15.72
CA LEU A 36 -3.35 6.68 -16.67
C LEU A 36 -2.83 5.54 -17.55
N ASN A 37 -2.57 5.85 -18.82
CA ASN A 37 -1.98 4.89 -19.74
C ASN A 37 -0.49 4.66 -19.44
N THR A 38 -0.11 3.39 -19.45
CA THR A 38 1.28 2.94 -19.48
C THR A 38 1.59 2.32 -20.83
N CYS A 39 2.77 2.62 -21.38
CA CYS A 39 3.19 2.04 -22.66
C CYS A 39 4.19 0.93 -22.41
N TYR A 40 3.83 -0.30 -22.75
CA TYR A 40 4.73 -1.46 -22.70
C TYR A 40 4.76 -2.17 -24.05
N GLY A 41 5.93 -2.20 -24.69
CA GLY A 41 6.10 -2.81 -26.00
C GLY A 41 5.19 -2.20 -27.09
N GLY A 42 4.94 -0.88 -27.03
CA GLY A 42 4.08 -0.17 -27.98
C GLY A 42 2.57 -0.31 -27.74
N ASN A 43 2.15 -1.06 -26.72
CA ASN A 43 0.75 -1.21 -26.36
C ASN A 43 0.40 -0.34 -25.15
N GLU A 44 -0.67 0.44 -25.28
CA GLU A 44 -1.25 1.18 -24.16
C GLU A 44 -1.93 0.21 -23.18
N ARG A 45 -1.69 0.44 -21.91
CA ARG A 45 -2.28 -0.31 -20.81
C ARG A 45 -2.82 0.68 -19.78
N PRO A 46 -4.15 0.86 -19.71
CA PRO A 46 -4.77 1.66 -18.66
C PRO A 46 -4.61 0.98 -17.30
N GLY A 47 -4.92 1.70 -16.23
CA GLY A 47 -4.91 1.17 -14.87
C GLY A 47 -3.77 1.69 -13.99
N ARG A 48 -2.88 2.56 -14.51
CA ARG A 48 -1.91 3.24 -13.64
C ARG A 48 -2.62 4.27 -12.79
N ILE A 49 -2.33 4.25 -11.49
CA ILE A 49 -2.69 5.29 -10.55
C ILE A 49 -1.45 6.03 -10.08
N GLU A 50 -1.64 7.30 -9.70
CA GLU A 50 -0.67 8.10 -8.98
C GLU A 50 -1.39 8.76 -7.81
N SER A 51 -0.90 8.50 -6.60
CA SER A 51 -1.52 8.92 -5.35
C SER A 51 -0.50 9.60 -4.45
N SER A 52 -0.97 10.42 -3.52
CA SER A 52 -0.17 10.91 -2.40
C SER A 52 -0.60 10.21 -1.11
N ILE A 53 0.37 9.64 -0.39
CA ILE A 53 0.17 8.93 0.87
C ILE A 53 1.04 9.61 1.92
N GLY A 54 0.48 10.65 2.55
CA GLY A 54 1.27 11.54 3.42
C GLY A 54 2.35 12.23 2.62
N ASP A 55 3.59 12.10 3.07
CA ASP A 55 4.76 12.73 2.46
C ASP A 55 5.40 11.85 1.35
N TRP A 56 4.63 10.88 0.85
CA TRP A 56 5.05 9.91 -0.17
C TRP A 56 4.22 10.01 -1.44
N ARG A 57 4.88 9.82 -2.58
CA ARG A 57 4.24 9.60 -3.86
C ARG A 57 4.19 8.11 -4.15
N LEU A 58 2.98 7.60 -4.31
CA LEU A 58 2.69 6.24 -4.75
C LEU A 58 2.36 6.24 -6.23
N ARG A 59 2.93 5.29 -6.95
CA ARG A 59 2.49 4.87 -8.28
C ARG A 59 2.25 3.37 -8.26
N ILE A 60 1.11 2.91 -8.75
CA ILE A 60 0.87 1.48 -8.98
C ILE A 60 0.35 1.34 -10.40
N GLU A 61 0.88 0.36 -11.13
CA GLU A 61 0.49 0.10 -12.51
C GLU A 61 0.45 -1.39 -12.81
N PRO A 62 -0.34 -1.83 -13.81
CA PRO A 62 -0.27 -3.20 -14.27
C PRO A 62 1.14 -3.57 -14.73
N ARG A 63 1.57 -4.79 -14.47
CA ARG A 63 2.88 -5.27 -14.92
C ARG A 63 3.00 -5.20 -16.45
N GLY A 64 4.19 -4.86 -16.92
CA GLY A 64 4.46 -4.57 -18.33
C GLY A 64 4.71 -5.77 -19.23
N ASP A 65 5.09 -6.91 -18.66
CA ASP A 65 5.47 -8.11 -19.40
C ASP A 65 4.28 -8.98 -19.82
N ILE A 66 3.13 -8.91 -19.12
CA ILE A 66 1.92 -9.68 -19.43
C ILE A 66 0.69 -8.76 -19.47
N PRO A 67 -0.15 -8.79 -20.52
CA PRO A 67 -1.38 -8.02 -20.57
C PRO A 67 -2.33 -8.33 -19.39
N PRO A 68 -3.06 -7.32 -18.87
CA PRO A 68 -3.99 -7.52 -17.76
C PRO A 68 -5.07 -8.56 -18.04
N ASP A 69 -5.58 -8.62 -19.27
CA ASP A 69 -6.61 -9.56 -19.69
C ASP A 69 -6.12 -11.01 -19.65
N ASP A 70 -4.87 -11.26 -20.02
CA ASP A 70 -4.25 -12.59 -19.96
C ASP A 70 -4.03 -13.03 -18.50
N LEU A 71 -3.62 -12.11 -17.63
CA LEU A 71 -3.53 -12.38 -16.19
C LEU A 71 -4.91 -12.71 -15.61
N ARG A 72 -5.93 -11.93 -15.97
CA ARG A 72 -7.31 -12.14 -15.51
C ARG A 72 -7.84 -13.49 -15.98
N LYS A 73 -7.57 -13.87 -17.23
CA LYS A 73 -7.91 -15.18 -17.79
C LYS A 73 -7.20 -16.30 -17.02
N HIS A 74 -5.88 -16.20 -16.83
CA HIS A 74 -5.10 -17.18 -16.09
C HIS A 74 -5.61 -17.37 -14.66
N GLN A 75 -5.92 -16.29 -13.95
CA GLN A 75 -6.48 -16.36 -12.59
C GLN A 75 -7.84 -17.06 -12.56
N ARG A 76 -8.73 -16.80 -13.53
CA ARG A 76 -10.04 -17.45 -13.64
C ARG A 76 -9.92 -18.95 -13.93
N GLU A 77 -9.02 -19.33 -14.83
CA GLU A 77 -8.84 -20.73 -15.24
C GLU A 77 -8.13 -21.58 -14.18
N THR A 78 -7.16 -21.00 -13.47
CA THR A 78 -6.30 -21.77 -12.56
C THR A 78 -6.62 -21.57 -11.09
N GLY A 79 -7.29 -20.47 -10.73
CA GLY A 79 -7.50 -20.08 -9.34
C GLY A 79 -6.22 -19.69 -8.59
N LYS A 80 -5.08 -19.54 -9.29
CA LYS A 80 -3.79 -19.25 -8.67
C LYS A 80 -3.61 -17.76 -8.47
N SER A 81 -2.95 -17.41 -7.36
CA SER A 81 -2.54 -16.04 -7.10
C SER A 81 -1.40 -15.64 -8.04
N THR A 82 -1.47 -14.42 -8.57
CA THR A 82 -0.47 -13.89 -9.50
C THR A 82 -0.08 -12.47 -9.13
N ILE A 83 1.17 -12.11 -9.39
CA ILE A 83 1.61 -10.71 -9.38
C ILE A 83 0.91 -10.00 -10.54
N THR A 84 0.11 -8.98 -10.24
CA THR A 84 -0.64 -8.23 -11.26
C THR A 84 -0.13 -6.81 -11.44
N HIS A 85 0.43 -6.19 -10.41
CA HIS A 85 0.93 -4.82 -10.49
C HIS A 85 2.37 -4.71 -10.03
N VAL A 86 3.02 -3.67 -10.53
CA VAL A 86 4.27 -3.12 -10.01
C VAL A 86 3.93 -1.79 -9.35
N GLY A 87 4.41 -1.61 -8.13
CA GLY A 87 4.29 -0.36 -7.40
C GLY A 87 5.64 0.33 -7.25
N ARG A 88 5.60 1.64 -7.05
CA ARG A 88 6.73 2.49 -6.72
C ARG A 88 6.33 3.51 -5.67
N ILE A 89 7.17 3.68 -4.66
CA ILE A 89 7.08 4.79 -3.71
C ILE A 89 8.36 5.61 -3.70
N ARG A 90 8.23 6.91 -3.47
CA ARG A 90 9.31 7.85 -3.20
C ARG A 90 8.81 8.96 -2.29
N ARG A 91 9.71 9.70 -1.64
CA ARG A 91 9.30 10.94 -0.96
C ARG A 91 8.78 11.95 -1.97
N ASP A 92 7.76 12.70 -1.58
CA ASP A 92 7.13 13.70 -2.44
C ASP A 92 8.09 14.84 -2.78
N ASP A 93 8.84 15.30 -1.79
CA ASP A 93 9.90 16.31 -1.89
C ASP A 93 11.18 15.81 -2.61
N GLY A 94 11.22 14.52 -2.99
CA GLY A 94 12.39 13.89 -3.58
C GLY A 94 13.51 13.56 -2.59
N GLY A 95 13.25 13.71 -1.28
CA GLY A 95 14.18 13.37 -0.22
C GLY A 95 14.51 11.89 -0.16
N LYS A 96 15.68 11.59 0.42
CA LYS A 96 16.14 10.22 0.66
C LYS A 96 15.49 9.65 1.93
N PHE A 97 15.43 8.33 2.01
CA PHE A 97 14.83 7.65 3.16
C PHE A 97 15.52 6.31 3.46
N ASN A 98 15.30 5.79 4.66
CA ASN A 98 15.73 4.44 5.03
C ASN A 98 14.63 3.42 4.70
N ALA A 99 15.01 2.18 4.41
CA ALA A 99 14.05 1.12 4.09
C ALA A 99 12.97 0.94 5.17
N ALA A 100 13.30 1.11 6.45
CA ALA A 100 12.35 1.04 7.56
C ALA A 100 11.16 2.00 7.40
N ASP A 101 11.43 3.26 7.02
CA ASP A 101 10.39 4.28 6.81
C ASP A 101 9.41 3.85 5.70
N SER A 102 9.96 3.23 4.65
CA SER A 102 9.18 2.78 3.51
C SER A 102 8.33 1.54 3.82
N ILE A 103 8.81 0.65 4.70
CA ILE A 103 8.08 -0.56 5.08
C ILE A 103 6.76 -0.22 5.76
N GLU A 104 6.73 0.77 6.66
CA GLU A 104 5.50 1.21 7.32
C GLU A 104 4.44 1.71 6.32
N VAL A 105 4.89 2.41 5.28
CA VAL A 105 4.02 2.92 4.20
C VAL A 105 3.49 1.77 3.35
N LEU A 106 4.33 0.79 3.02
CA LEU A 106 3.89 -0.40 2.28
C LEU A 106 2.83 -1.19 3.06
N GLU A 107 2.93 -1.29 4.38
CA GLU A 107 1.90 -1.94 5.19
C GLU A 107 0.55 -1.20 5.17
N VAL A 108 0.59 0.14 5.11
CA VAL A 108 -0.63 0.95 4.89
C VAL A 108 -1.22 0.64 3.51
N ILE A 109 -0.39 0.68 2.46
CA ILE A 109 -0.84 0.44 1.09
C ILE A 109 -1.43 -0.96 0.96
N GLU A 110 -0.77 -1.99 1.50
CA GLU A 110 -1.27 -3.36 1.50
C GLU A 110 -2.64 -3.47 2.20
N SER A 111 -2.79 -2.81 3.35
CA SER A 111 -4.05 -2.83 4.10
C SER A 111 -5.19 -2.13 3.36
N LEU A 112 -4.92 -0.98 2.75
CA LEU A 112 -5.90 -0.22 1.96
C LEU A 112 -6.27 -0.96 0.67
N ALA A 113 -5.29 -1.57 0.00
CA ALA A 113 -5.54 -2.42 -1.16
C ALA A 113 -6.39 -3.64 -0.79
N GLY A 114 -6.08 -4.31 0.32
CA GLY A 114 -6.86 -5.45 0.80
C GLY A 114 -8.30 -5.06 1.14
N PHE A 115 -8.50 -3.92 1.82
CA PHE A 115 -9.82 -3.35 2.05
C PHE A 115 -10.58 -3.14 0.74
N ALA A 116 -9.93 -2.52 -0.24
CA ALA A 116 -10.61 -2.21 -1.50
C ALA A 116 -10.96 -3.41 -2.36
N LEU A 117 -10.12 -4.44 -2.28
CA LEU A 117 -10.33 -5.69 -3.00
C LEU A 117 -11.28 -6.64 -2.26
N GLY A 118 -11.63 -6.35 -1.00
CA GLY A 118 -12.43 -7.24 -0.15
C GLY A 118 -11.74 -8.58 0.14
N ARG A 119 -10.40 -8.61 0.10
CA ARG A 119 -9.58 -9.83 0.25
C ARG A 119 -8.20 -9.53 0.81
N VAL A 120 -7.55 -10.55 1.36
CA VAL A 120 -6.14 -10.45 1.72
C VAL A 120 -5.28 -10.47 0.45
N THR A 121 -4.56 -9.37 0.23
CA THR A 121 -3.49 -9.26 -0.76
C THR A 121 -2.13 -9.10 -0.05
N ALA A 122 -1.04 -9.13 -0.82
CA ALA A 122 0.29 -8.90 -0.31
C ALA A 122 1.12 -8.03 -1.26
N ILE A 123 1.86 -7.11 -0.66
CA ILE A 123 3.02 -6.47 -1.25
C ILE A 123 4.24 -7.36 -1.00
N VAL A 124 4.95 -7.69 -2.08
CA VAL A 124 6.11 -8.58 -2.02
C VAL A 124 7.31 -7.98 -2.73
N LEU A 125 8.48 -8.48 -2.37
CA LEU A 125 9.77 -8.08 -2.92
C LEU A 125 9.95 -6.55 -3.04
N PRO A 126 9.89 -5.79 -1.94
CA PRO A 126 10.35 -4.40 -1.96
C PRO A 126 11.82 -4.35 -2.38
N VAL A 127 12.15 -3.49 -3.34
CA VAL A 127 13.52 -3.24 -3.84
C VAL A 127 13.81 -1.75 -3.75
N GLY A 128 14.80 -1.38 -2.95
CA GLY A 128 15.28 -0.03 -2.76
C GLY A 128 16.37 0.34 -3.76
N TYR A 129 16.29 1.56 -4.29
CA TYR A 129 17.23 2.09 -5.27
C TYR A 129 17.93 3.33 -4.73
N ARG A 130 19.24 3.41 -4.99
CA ARG A 130 20.09 4.57 -4.75
C ARG A 130 20.87 4.90 -6.01
N ASN A 131 20.82 6.15 -6.46
CA ASN A 131 21.43 6.65 -7.68
C ASN A 131 21.10 5.77 -8.91
N GLY A 132 19.84 5.34 -9.01
CA GLY A 132 19.35 4.49 -10.10
C GLY A 132 19.78 3.01 -10.05
N LYS A 133 20.51 2.58 -9.01
CA LYS A 133 20.92 1.19 -8.83
C LYS A 133 20.15 0.55 -7.68
N ALA A 134 19.74 -0.71 -7.85
CA ALA A 134 19.16 -1.49 -6.76
C ALA A 134 20.26 -1.74 -5.71
N THR A 135 20.04 -1.29 -4.47
CA THR A 135 21.01 -1.44 -3.37
C THR A 135 20.47 -2.26 -2.22
N TRP A 136 19.15 -2.42 -2.11
CA TRP A 136 18.51 -3.19 -1.06
C TRP A 136 17.28 -3.93 -1.58
N ALA A 137 16.99 -5.09 -1.02
CA ALA A 137 15.74 -5.80 -1.24
C ALA A 137 15.30 -6.56 0.02
N GLU A 138 13.99 -6.70 0.19
CA GLU A 138 13.39 -7.52 1.23
C GLU A 138 12.54 -8.63 0.64
N TRP A 139 12.88 -9.87 0.94
CA TRP A 139 12.12 -11.04 0.55
C TRP A 139 11.09 -11.32 1.62
N LYS A 140 9.90 -10.74 1.43
CA LYS A 140 8.76 -10.94 2.32
C LYS A 140 7.47 -11.24 1.57
N CYS A 141 6.62 -12.01 2.26
CA CYS A 141 5.19 -12.17 2.00
C CYS A 141 4.54 -12.34 3.37
N ASN A 142 4.09 -11.23 3.97
CA ASN A 142 3.73 -11.19 5.39
C ASN A 142 2.44 -11.96 5.72
N ARG A 143 1.67 -12.37 4.71
CA ARG A 143 0.34 -12.97 4.86
C ARG A 143 0.10 -14.03 3.81
N ALA A 144 -0.78 -14.99 4.14
CA ALA A 144 -1.36 -15.88 3.14
C ALA A 144 -2.28 -15.04 2.24
N ILE A 145 -2.04 -15.08 0.94
CA ILE A 145 -2.80 -14.33 -0.06
C ILE A 145 -4.06 -15.11 -0.41
N ASP A 146 -5.21 -14.45 -0.40
CA ASP A 146 -6.46 -15.06 -0.82
C ASP A 146 -6.43 -15.39 -2.31
N ARG A 147 -7.00 -16.53 -2.67
CA ARG A 147 -7.16 -16.90 -4.08
C ARG A 147 -8.10 -15.90 -4.78
N PRO A 148 -7.89 -15.61 -6.07
CA PRO A 148 -8.74 -14.67 -6.79
C PRO A 148 -10.11 -15.26 -7.20
N ILE A 149 -10.57 -16.35 -6.56
CA ILE A 149 -11.83 -17.04 -6.87
C ILE A 149 -12.93 -16.57 -5.92
N GLY A 150 -14.11 -16.25 -6.47
CA GLY A 150 -15.30 -15.98 -5.67
C GLY A 150 -15.31 -14.63 -4.95
N VAL A 151 -14.36 -13.74 -5.25
CA VAL A 151 -14.28 -12.40 -4.69
C VAL A 151 -14.91 -11.40 -5.66
N ALA A 152 -15.88 -10.63 -5.18
CA ALA A 152 -16.40 -9.45 -5.85
C ALA A 152 -15.81 -8.22 -5.14
N PRO A 153 -14.80 -7.54 -5.71
CA PRO A 153 -14.30 -6.31 -5.13
C PRO A 153 -15.42 -5.25 -5.13
N PHE A 154 -15.35 -4.27 -4.23
CA PHE A 154 -16.30 -3.15 -4.26
C PHE A 154 -16.09 -2.26 -5.51
N LEU A 155 -14.95 -2.44 -6.20
CA LEU A 155 -14.52 -1.66 -7.34
C LEU A 155 -15.36 -1.96 -8.60
N ASP A 156 -15.84 -0.90 -9.23
CA ASP A 156 -16.40 -0.92 -10.59
C ASP A 156 -15.24 -0.98 -11.60
N GLN A 157 -15.23 -1.96 -12.49
CA GLN A 157 -14.15 -2.11 -13.48
C GLN A 157 -14.01 -0.92 -14.43
N LEU A 158 -15.06 -0.12 -14.64
CA LEU A 158 -14.97 1.08 -15.46
C LEU A 158 -14.30 2.25 -14.72
N HIS A 159 -14.18 2.17 -13.40
CA HIS A 159 -13.69 3.26 -12.53
C HIS A 159 -12.72 2.76 -11.45
N ALA A 160 -12.16 1.56 -11.60
CA ALA A 160 -11.46 0.86 -10.54
C ALA A 160 -10.19 1.60 -10.13
N ALA A 161 -9.47 2.20 -11.10
CA ALA A 161 -8.27 2.97 -10.83
C ALA A 161 -8.60 4.27 -10.07
N ALA A 162 -9.65 4.97 -10.45
CA ALA A 162 -10.11 6.17 -9.73
C ALA A 162 -10.55 5.82 -8.29
N GLN A 163 -11.37 4.78 -8.11
CA GLN A 163 -11.88 4.35 -6.80
C GLN A 163 -10.77 3.90 -5.86
N ILE A 164 -9.81 3.09 -6.34
CA ILE A 164 -8.70 2.66 -5.47
C ILE A 164 -7.76 3.82 -5.15
N ASN A 165 -7.60 4.79 -6.06
CA ASN A 165 -6.83 5.99 -5.79
C ASN A 165 -7.47 6.82 -4.66
N GLU A 166 -8.79 6.98 -4.68
CA GLU A 166 -9.54 7.64 -3.61
C GLU A 166 -9.35 6.94 -2.26
N VAL A 167 -9.37 5.60 -2.22
CA VAL A 167 -9.10 4.82 -1.01
C VAL A 167 -7.70 5.08 -0.47
N PHE A 168 -6.69 5.18 -1.35
CA PHE A 168 -5.32 5.47 -0.90
C PHE A 168 -5.17 6.87 -0.32
N GLU A 169 -5.76 7.87 -0.98
CA GLU A 169 -5.69 9.27 -0.52
C GLU A 169 -6.45 9.47 0.80
N ALA A 170 -7.68 8.97 0.88
CA ALA A 170 -8.53 9.12 2.08
C ALA A 170 -8.07 8.23 3.24
N GLY A 171 -7.68 6.99 2.94
CA GLY A 171 -7.31 6.00 3.94
C GLY A 171 -6.10 6.40 4.78
N TYR A 172 -5.09 7.03 4.18
CA TYR A 172 -3.93 7.50 4.93
C TYR A 172 -4.26 8.67 5.86
N ALA A 173 -5.10 9.61 5.43
CA ALA A 173 -5.49 10.77 6.24
C ALA A 173 -6.14 10.36 7.58
N THR A 174 -6.93 9.29 7.57
CA THR A 174 -7.59 8.77 8.80
C THR A 174 -6.64 8.09 9.78
N ARG A 175 -5.52 7.53 9.32
CA ARG A 175 -4.51 6.91 10.21
C ARG A 175 -3.76 7.97 11.02
N ARG A 176 -3.44 9.13 10.40
CA ARG A 176 -2.73 10.24 11.09
C ARG A 176 -3.60 10.84 12.20
N THR A 177 -4.87 11.14 11.92
CA THR A 177 -5.79 11.70 12.91
C THR A 177 -6.03 10.76 14.10
N HIS A 178 -6.04 9.44 13.86
CA HIS A 178 -6.19 8.45 14.93
C HIS A 178 -4.92 8.31 15.81
N CYS A 179 -3.73 8.43 15.23
CA CYS A 179 -2.47 8.40 15.98
C CYS A 179 -2.21 9.70 16.76
N ASP A 180 -2.52 10.85 16.17
CA ASP A 180 -2.34 12.16 16.82
C ASP A 180 -3.37 12.38 17.94
N GLY A 181 -4.58 11.82 17.81
CA GLY A 181 -5.63 11.87 18.83
C GLY A 181 -5.37 11.03 20.09
N ARG A 182 -4.33 10.19 20.12
CA ARG A 182 -3.94 9.42 21.33
C ARG A 182 -3.04 10.20 22.29
N SER A 183 -2.49 11.35 21.90
CA SER A 183 -1.63 12.16 22.77
C SER A 183 -2.36 13.27 23.55
N SER A 184 -3.66 13.48 23.34
CA SER A 184 -4.38 14.61 23.95
C SER A 184 -5.67 14.18 24.65
N LYS A 185 -5.54 13.39 25.73
CA LYS A 185 -6.56 13.35 26.79
C LYS A 185 -5.91 13.34 28.17
N THR A 186 -5.21 14.43 28.50
CA THR A 186 -5.14 14.85 29.90
C THR A 186 -6.49 15.48 30.22
N HIS A 187 -7.38 14.70 30.83
CA HIS A 187 -8.62 15.24 31.40
C HIS A 187 -8.22 16.19 32.55
N SER A 188 -8.17 17.49 32.27
CA SER A 188 -8.21 18.50 33.33
C SER A 188 -9.58 18.43 33.99
N ALA A 189 -9.62 17.87 35.19
CA ALA A 189 -10.78 17.92 36.05
C ALA A 189 -11.11 19.40 36.33
N THR A 190 -12.24 19.88 35.80
CA THR A 190 -12.79 21.18 36.15
C THR A 190 -13.28 21.12 37.59
N THR A 191 -12.52 21.70 38.51
CA THR A 191 -12.96 21.95 39.88
C THR A 191 -14.11 22.97 39.85
N MET A 192 -15.30 22.54 40.28
CA MET A 192 -16.45 23.42 40.49
C MET A 192 -16.15 24.48 41.55
N PRO A 193 -16.49 25.76 41.34
CA PRO A 193 -16.38 26.78 42.39
C PRO A 193 -17.51 26.62 43.44
N PRO A 194 -17.25 26.97 44.71
CA PRO A 194 -18.23 26.81 45.78
C PRO A 194 -19.39 27.81 45.65
N SER A 195 -20.61 27.32 45.83
CA SER A 195 -21.84 28.11 45.84
C SER A 195 -21.88 29.08 47.03
N THR A 196 -21.93 30.38 46.76
CA THR A 196 -22.24 31.38 47.78
C THR A 196 -23.75 31.49 47.96
N THR A 197 -24.26 31.01 49.09
CA THR A 197 -25.62 31.26 49.56
C THR A 197 -25.68 32.68 50.11
N GLN A 198 -26.47 33.57 49.50
CA GLN A 198 -26.90 34.81 50.13
C GLN A 198 -28.30 34.61 50.74
N ARG A 199 -28.43 35.00 52.02
CA ARG A 199 -29.68 35.34 52.70
C ARG A 199 -29.78 36.85 52.79
#